data_AF-A0A0Q4HBC6-F1
#
_entry.id   AF-A0A0Q4HBC6-F1
#
_cell.length_a   1.000
_cell.length_b   1.000
_cell.length_c   1.000
_cell.angle_alpha   90.00
_cell.angle_beta   90.00
_cell.angle_gamma   90.00
#
_symmetry.space_group_name_H-M   'P 1'
#
loop_
_entity.id
_entity.type
_entity.pdbx_description
1 polymer ?
#
loop_
_entity_poly.entity_id
_entity_poly.type
_entity_poly.pdbx_seq_one_letter_code
_entity_poly.pdbx_strand_id
1 'polypeptide(L)'
;MIGEIDEALRSLVKASDGIAADIDIALDAPTKDWAARRNAPTVDLFLYDIREDVRRREFGFIESRDERGVVVSRAPAPRYFKLSYLVTAWTQRPDDEHRLLDALLRCFLRFDAIPDGFVVDTLAETGLPCSITIAQPPPEDRAFADVWSSLGGELKPSLDVVVTAPLSRAIAYHVGPPVTAGVGASFEAMGFGSEDARFEPASDED
;
A
#
# COMPACT_ATOMS: atom_id res chain seq x y z
N MET A 1 5.21 -7.46 -0.07
CA MET A 1 4.65 -6.18 0.44
C MET A 1 4.98 -5.90 1.91
N ILE A 2 4.40 -6.58 2.91
CA ILE A 2 4.60 -6.20 4.34
C ILE A 2 6.08 -6.22 4.72
N GLY A 3 6.79 -7.33 4.45
CA GLY A 3 8.23 -7.42 4.74
C GLY A 3 9.09 -6.43 3.93
N GLU A 4 8.64 -6.01 2.75
CA GLU A 4 9.32 -4.96 1.97
C GLU A 4 9.16 -3.59 2.63
N ILE A 5 7.98 -3.30 3.18
CA ILE A 5 7.71 -2.08 3.96
C ILE A 5 8.49 -2.11 5.28
N ASP A 6 8.53 -3.24 5.98
CA ASP A 6 9.30 -3.41 7.21
C ASP A 6 10.78 -3.08 6.98
N GLU A 7 11.37 -3.59 5.90
CA GLU A 7 12.77 -3.35 5.56
C GLU A 7 13.01 -1.92 5.07
N ALA A 8 12.07 -1.34 4.32
CA ALA A 8 12.11 0.06 3.92
C ALA A 8 12.10 1.00 5.14
N LEU A 9 11.19 0.79 6.10
CA LEU A 9 11.12 1.59 7.33
C LEU A 9 12.39 1.43 8.18
N ARG A 10 12.90 0.19 8.34
CA ARG A 10 14.18 -0.05 9.01
C ARG A 10 15.32 0.72 8.37
N SER A 11 15.41 0.67 7.05
CA SER A 11 16.47 1.35 6.29
C SER A 11 16.36 2.87 6.41
N LEU A 12 15.14 3.43 6.35
CA LEU A 12 14.89 4.86 6.54
C LEU A 12 15.32 5.34 7.93
N VAL A 13 14.97 4.58 8.96
CA VAL A 13 15.33 4.90 10.35
C VAL A 13 16.85 4.81 10.54
N LYS A 14 17.52 3.76 10.02
CA LYS A 14 18.98 3.63 10.09
C LYS A 14 19.73 4.72 9.34
N ALA A 15 19.17 5.22 8.26
CA ALA A 15 19.76 6.29 7.45
C ALA A 15 19.50 7.69 8.03
N SER A 16 18.68 7.83 9.08
CA SER A 16 18.32 9.13 9.62
C SER A 16 19.45 9.79 10.39
N ASP A 17 19.71 11.06 10.06
CA ASP A 17 20.47 11.95 10.93
C ASP A 17 19.85 11.99 12.33
N GLY A 18 20.67 11.80 13.37
CA GLY A 18 20.26 11.82 14.77
C GLY A 18 19.89 10.47 15.37
N ILE A 19 19.86 9.40 14.56
CA ILE A 19 19.73 8.02 15.05
C ILE A 19 21.11 7.37 14.92
N ALA A 20 21.70 6.98 16.06
CA ALA A 20 23.02 6.38 16.05
C ALA A 20 22.97 4.97 15.45
N ALA A 21 24.06 4.58 14.76
CA ALA A 21 24.12 3.31 14.02
C ALA A 21 24.09 2.06 14.93
N ASP A 22 24.33 2.23 16.23
CA ASP A 22 24.29 1.20 17.26
C ASP A 22 22.91 1.04 17.93
N ILE A 23 21.92 1.86 17.52
CA ILE A 23 20.54 1.71 17.99
C ILE A 23 19.89 0.53 17.26
N ASP A 24 19.40 -0.42 18.03
CA ASP A 24 18.70 -1.59 17.51
C ASP A 24 17.31 -1.20 16.96
N ILE A 25 16.86 -1.89 15.91
CA ILE A 25 15.50 -1.74 15.38
C ILE A 25 14.76 -3.07 15.47
N ALA A 26 13.64 -3.08 16.20
CA ALA A 26 12.76 -4.22 16.37
C ALA A 26 11.42 -4.04 15.64
N LEU A 27 10.71 -5.15 15.44
CA LEU A 27 9.33 -5.20 14.91
C LEU A 27 8.41 -6.02 15.84
N ASP A 28 8.92 -6.37 17.02
CA ASP A 28 8.23 -7.28 17.93
C ASP A 28 7.11 -6.53 18.66
N ALA A 29 6.12 -7.24 19.18
CA ALA A 29 5.20 -6.62 20.12
C ALA A 29 5.97 -6.14 21.39
N PRO A 30 5.88 -4.85 21.77
CA PRO A 30 6.61 -4.30 22.90
C PRO A 30 5.95 -4.66 24.24
N THR A 31 5.91 -5.96 24.52
CA THR A 31 5.39 -6.53 25.76
C THR A 31 6.32 -6.23 26.93
N LYS A 32 5.81 -6.32 28.17
CA LYS A 32 6.62 -6.13 29.37
C LYS A 32 7.85 -7.04 29.43
N ASP A 33 7.68 -8.31 29.07
CA ASP A 33 8.78 -9.28 29.05
C ASP A 33 9.79 -9.00 27.94
N TRP A 34 9.33 -8.47 26.80
CA TRP A 34 10.21 -8.02 25.73
C TRP A 34 11.05 -6.82 26.16
N ALA A 35 10.41 -5.82 26.78
CA ALA A 35 11.07 -4.63 27.29
C ALA A 35 12.11 -4.95 28.36
N ALA A 36 11.78 -5.86 29.29
CA ALA A 36 12.67 -6.26 30.39
C ALA A 36 13.96 -6.95 29.93
N ARG A 37 14.00 -7.50 28.71
CA ARG A 37 15.19 -8.16 28.15
C ARG A 37 16.14 -7.19 27.44
N ARG A 38 15.76 -5.92 27.25
CA ARG A 38 16.54 -4.95 26.48
C ARG A 38 17.54 -4.21 27.37
N ASN A 39 18.81 -4.28 26.96
CA ASN A 39 19.92 -3.59 27.64
C ASN A 39 20.53 -2.47 26.79
N ALA A 40 20.18 -2.41 25.51
CA ALA A 40 20.66 -1.41 24.55
C ALA A 40 19.51 -0.51 24.07
N PRO A 41 19.78 0.76 23.72
CA PRO A 41 18.80 1.63 23.09
C PRO A 41 18.17 0.97 21.86
N THR A 42 16.84 0.89 21.82
CA THR A 42 16.11 0.21 20.75
C THR A 42 14.95 1.09 20.27
N VAL A 43 14.78 1.21 18.96
CA VAL A 43 13.55 1.67 18.33
C VAL A 43 12.72 0.45 17.97
N ASP A 44 11.47 0.44 18.38
CA ASP A 44 10.54 -0.62 17.98
C ASP A 44 9.49 -0.08 17.02
N LEU A 45 9.31 -0.77 15.90
CA LEU A 45 8.38 -0.45 14.82
C LEU A 45 7.27 -1.51 14.78
N PHE A 46 6.41 -1.53 15.79
CA PHE A 46 5.43 -2.59 15.95
C PHE A 46 4.21 -2.40 15.03
N LEU A 47 4.00 -3.32 14.08
CA LEU A 47 2.82 -3.34 13.21
C LEU A 47 1.58 -3.80 13.98
N TYR A 48 0.68 -2.87 14.33
CA TYR A 48 -0.48 -3.16 15.18
C TYR A 48 -1.81 -3.27 14.43
N ASP A 49 -1.88 -2.76 13.20
CA ASP A 49 -3.11 -2.78 12.38
C ASP A 49 -2.82 -2.84 10.87
N ILE A 50 -3.64 -3.58 10.13
CA ILE A 50 -3.58 -3.70 8.67
C ILE A 50 -4.99 -3.61 8.11
N ARG A 51 -5.25 -2.64 7.23
CA ARG A 51 -6.61 -2.40 6.69
C ARG A 51 -6.58 -2.01 5.22
N GLU A 52 -7.57 -2.45 4.46
CA GLU A 52 -7.81 -1.93 3.11
C GLU A 52 -8.35 -0.48 3.22
N ASP A 53 -7.77 0.46 2.45
CA ASP A 53 -8.36 1.77 2.25
C ASP A 53 -9.50 1.68 1.21
N VAL A 54 -10.68 1.30 1.70
CA VAL A 54 -11.87 1.15 0.86
C VAL A 54 -12.33 2.45 0.19
N ARG A 55 -11.88 3.63 0.66
CA ARG A 55 -12.22 4.92 0.03
C ARG A 55 -11.43 5.14 -1.26
N ARG A 56 -10.22 4.58 -1.35
CA ARG A 56 -9.38 4.57 -2.57
C ARG A 56 -9.67 3.35 -3.46
N ARG A 57 -10.70 2.57 -3.12
CA ARG A 57 -11.05 1.37 -3.86
C ARG A 57 -11.67 1.75 -5.20
N GLU A 58 -10.84 1.71 -6.23
CA GLU A 58 -11.32 1.87 -7.59
C GLU A 58 -11.96 0.57 -8.11
N PHE A 59 -12.99 0.76 -8.94
CA PHE A 59 -13.63 -0.30 -9.70
C PHE A 59 -13.34 -0.01 -11.18
N GLY A 60 -12.65 -0.94 -11.85
CA GLY A 60 -12.27 -0.75 -13.23
C GLY A 60 -11.10 -1.65 -13.63
N PHE A 61 -10.82 -1.66 -14.94
CA PHE A 61 -9.68 -2.31 -15.53
C PHE A 61 -8.70 -1.27 -16.06
N ILE A 62 -7.43 -1.47 -15.75
CA ILE A 62 -6.29 -0.81 -16.37
C ILE A 62 -5.92 -1.63 -17.62
N GLU A 63 -5.91 -0.98 -18.77
CA GLU A 63 -5.58 -1.60 -20.05
C GLU A 63 -4.06 -1.58 -20.28
N SER A 64 -3.48 -2.72 -20.62
CA SER A 64 -2.13 -2.81 -21.17
C SER A 64 -2.23 -2.83 -22.70
N ARG A 65 -1.40 -2.02 -23.37
CA ARG A 65 -1.38 -1.88 -24.83
C ARG A 65 -0.03 -2.31 -25.40
N ASP A 66 -0.04 -2.88 -26.60
CA ASP A 66 1.17 -3.18 -27.35
C ASP A 66 1.77 -1.94 -28.03
N GLU A 67 2.88 -2.12 -28.74
CA GLU A 67 3.58 -1.05 -29.49
C GLU A 67 2.70 -0.39 -30.57
N ARG A 68 1.65 -1.07 -31.01
CA ARG A 68 0.69 -0.58 -32.02
C ARG A 68 -0.52 0.10 -31.38
N GLY A 69 -0.55 0.21 -30.05
CA GLY A 69 -1.62 0.84 -29.28
C GLY A 69 -2.84 -0.06 -29.07
N VAL A 70 -2.77 -1.33 -29.48
CA VAL A 70 -3.86 -2.31 -29.32
C VAL A 70 -3.85 -2.83 -27.90
N VAL A 71 -5.01 -2.87 -27.25
CA VAL A 71 -5.16 -3.46 -25.91
C VAL A 71 -4.85 -4.95 -26.01
N VAL A 72 -3.96 -5.47 -25.17
CA VAL A 72 -3.57 -6.89 -25.12
C VAL A 72 -4.00 -7.58 -23.83
N SER A 73 -4.15 -6.80 -22.75
CA SER A 73 -4.67 -7.31 -21.49
C SER A 73 -5.33 -6.23 -20.66
N ARG A 74 -6.11 -6.66 -19.68
CA ARG A 74 -6.80 -5.83 -18.70
C ARG A 74 -6.50 -6.37 -17.30
N ALA A 75 -6.03 -5.51 -16.41
CA ALA A 75 -5.82 -5.85 -15.00
C ALA A 75 -6.74 -4.98 -14.13
N PRO A 76 -7.36 -5.52 -13.07
CA PRO A 76 -8.15 -4.68 -12.19
C PRO A 76 -7.26 -3.64 -11.48
N ALA A 77 -7.85 -2.48 -11.15
CA ALA A 77 -7.14 -1.45 -10.38
C ALA A 77 -6.55 -2.00 -9.06
N PRO A 78 -5.39 -1.49 -8.62
CA PRO A 78 -4.73 -1.94 -7.40
C PRO A 78 -5.59 -1.68 -6.16
N ARG A 79 -5.31 -2.42 -5.09
CA ARG A 79 -5.90 -2.19 -3.77
C ARG A 79 -4.92 -1.45 -2.89
N TYR A 80 -5.39 -0.51 -2.09
CA TYR A 80 -4.56 0.21 -1.15
C TYR A 80 -4.71 -0.40 0.24
N PHE A 81 -3.60 -0.69 0.89
CA PHE A 81 -3.57 -1.18 2.26
C PHE A 81 -2.83 -0.19 3.15
N LYS A 82 -3.42 0.14 4.30
CA LYS A 82 -2.81 0.90 5.39
C LYS A 82 -2.18 -0.08 6.36
N LEU A 83 -0.89 0.09 6.61
CA LEU A 83 -0.12 -0.60 7.62
C LEU A 83 0.23 0.41 8.70
N SER A 84 -0.35 0.25 9.88
CA SER A 84 -0.15 1.18 10.99
C SER A 84 0.88 0.62 11.98
N TYR A 85 1.98 1.34 12.14
CA TYR A 85 3.09 1.02 13.01
C TYR A 85 3.07 1.92 14.23
N LEU A 86 3.19 1.31 15.40
CA LEU A 86 3.39 1.98 16.66
C LEU A 86 4.88 2.08 16.92
N VAL A 87 5.44 3.27 16.68
CA VAL A 87 6.88 3.53 16.83
C VAL A 87 7.19 3.96 18.25
N THR A 88 8.06 3.23 18.94
CA THR A 88 8.44 3.49 20.34
C THR A 88 9.94 3.48 20.53
N ALA A 89 10.41 4.26 21.51
CA ALA A 89 11.81 4.35 21.88
C ALA A 89 12.02 3.74 23.27
N TRP A 90 13.00 2.84 23.37
CA TRP A 90 13.33 2.11 24.60
C TRP A 90 14.76 2.44 24.99
N THR A 91 14.94 3.18 26.09
CA THR A 91 16.26 3.50 26.64
C THR A 91 16.23 3.41 28.17
N GLN A 92 17.35 3.73 28.83
CA GLN A 92 17.41 3.77 30.30
C GLN A 92 16.80 5.03 30.91
N ARG A 93 16.69 6.13 30.15
CA ARG A 93 16.28 7.45 30.65
C ARG A 93 15.17 8.04 29.80
N PRO A 94 14.07 8.54 30.38
CA PRO A 94 12.99 9.16 29.63
C PRO A 94 13.43 10.32 28.71
N ASP A 95 14.42 11.13 29.12
CA ASP A 95 14.96 12.20 28.28
C ASP A 95 15.58 11.69 26.97
N ASP A 96 16.24 10.53 27.01
CA ASP A 96 16.86 9.94 25.83
C ASP A 96 15.81 9.24 24.95
N GLU A 97 14.74 8.70 25.54
CA GLU A 97 13.56 8.24 24.80
C GLU A 97 12.93 9.39 24.02
N HIS A 98 12.73 10.55 24.66
CA HIS A 98 12.14 11.73 24.02
C HIS A 98 13.03 12.28 22.90
N ARG A 99 14.36 12.29 23.09
CA ARG A 99 15.31 12.69 22.03
C ARG A 99 15.26 11.74 20.83
N LEU A 100 15.18 10.44 21.07
CA LEU A 100 15.08 9.45 20.01
C LEU A 100 13.74 9.57 19.26
N LEU A 101 12.64 9.83 19.98
CA LEU A 101 11.35 10.12 19.37
C LEU A 101 11.35 11.43 18.57
N ASP A 102 12.02 12.49 19.03
CA ASP A 102 12.18 13.73 18.25
C ASP A 102 12.96 13.46 16.95
N ALA A 103 14.04 12.68 17.02
CA ALA A 103 14.80 12.29 15.82
C ALA A 103 13.95 11.46 14.84
N LEU A 104 13.17 10.50 15.34
CA LEU A 104 12.24 9.69 14.53
C LEU A 104 11.13 10.54 13.91
N LEU A 105 10.55 11.46 14.67
CA LEU A 105 9.53 12.38 14.17
C LEU A 105 10.08 13.24 13.04
N ARG A 106 11.26 13.86 13.23
CA ARG A 106 11.96 14.61 12.18
C ARG A 106 12.31 13.72 10.99
N CYS A 107 12.64 12.46 11.22
CA CYS A 107 12.94 11.51 10.16
C CYS A 107 11.75 11.29 9.24
N PHE A 108 10.62 10.84 9.79
CA PHE A 108 9.43 10.51 9.00
C PHE A 108 8.78 11.75 8.39
N LEU A 109 8.85 12.92 9.04
CA LEU A 109 8.34 14.17 8.47
C LEU A 109 9.04 14.60 7.16
N ARG A 110 10.22 14.06 6.85
CA ARG A 110 10.92 14.35 5.59
C ARG A 110 10.34 13.61 4.38
N PHE A 111 9.49 12.61 4.60
CA PHE A 111 9.05 11.69 3.56
C PHE A 111 7.53 11.67 3.45
N ASP A 112 6.99 12.19 2.34
CA ASP A 112 5.57 12.01 1.99
C ASP A 112 5.29 10.59 1.46
N ALA A 113 6.33 9.88 1.00
CA ALA A 113 6.29 8.51 0.53
C ALA A 113 7.62 7.78 0.76
N ILE A 114 7.59 6.44 0.76
CA ILE A 114 8.80 5.62 0.74
C ILE A 114 9.62 6.00 -0.50
N PRO A 115 10.91 6.37 -0.34
CA PRO A 115 11.76 6.71 -1.47
C PRO A 115 11.93 5.55 -2.45
N ASP A 116 12.03 5.87 -3.74
CA ASP A 116 12.09 4.90 -4.84
C ASP A 116 13.18 3.82 -4.67
N GLY A 117 14.31 4.17 -4.05
CA GLY A 117 15.38 3.22 -3.76
C GLY A 117 15.00 2.07 -2.81
N PHE A 118 13.88 2.18 -2.10
CA PHE A 118 13.34 1.16 -1.20
C PHE A 118 12.02 0.54 -1.71
N VAL A 119 11.51 1.00 -2.86
CA VAL A 119 10.31 0.46 -3.50
C VAL A 119 10.74 -0.68 -4.42
N VAL A 120 10.64 -1.91 -3.92
CA VAL A 120 11.10 -3.13 -4.61
C VAL A 120 10.00 -4.15 -4.75
N ASP A 121 10.23 -5.16 -5.61
CA ASP A 121 9.36 -6.31 -5.80
C ASP A 121 7.87 -5.93 -5.94
N THR A 122 7.02 -6.38 -5.01
CA THR A 122 5.57 -6.20 -5.11
C THR A 122 5.15 -4.74 -4.96
N LEU A 123 5.95 -3.89 -4.28
CA LEU A 123 5.70 -2.45 -4.22
C LEU A 123 5.97 -1.78 -5.58
N ALA A 124 7.00 -2.25 -6.29
CA ALA A 124 7.41 -1.70 -7.59
C ALA A 124 6.45 -2.09 -8.72
N GLU A 125 5.76 -3.23 -8.61
CA GLU A 125 4.83 -3.73 -9.65
C GLU A 125 3.78 -2.71 -10.10
N THR A 126 3.30 -1.87 -9.18
CA THR A 126 2.24 -0.91 -9.47
C THR A 126 2.76 0.40 -10.05
N GLY A 127 4.05 0.72 -9.86
CA GLY A 127 4.63 2.02 -10.19
C GLY A 127 4.03 3.21 -9.43
N LEU A 128 3.23 2.94 -8.39
CA LEU A 128 2.53 3.94 -7.59
C LEU A 128 3.26 4.15 -6.24
N PRO A 129 3.26 5.38 -5.70
CA PRO A 129 3.99 5.69 -4.47
C PRO A 129 3.35 5.03 -3.24
N CYS A 130 4.20 4.59 -2.31
CA CYS A 130 3.78 4.15 -0.98
C CYS A 130 3.80 5.34 -0.01
N SER A 131 2.66 5.99 0.22
CA SER A 131 2.62 7.22 1.04
C SER A 131 2.84 6.94 2.52
N ILE A 132 3.58 7.83 3.20
CA ILE A 132 3.83 7.77 4.64
C ILE A 132 3.08 8.91 5.32
N THR A 133 2.40 8.61 6.42
CA THR A 133 1.83 9.64 7.31
C THR A 133 2.25 9.36 8.74
N ILE A 134 2.49 10.41 9.51
CA ILE A 134 2.93 10.30 10.92
C ILE A 134 2.07 11.16 11.85
N ALA A 135 1.89 10.69 13.08
CA ALA A 135 1.25 11.40 14.18
C ALA A 135 -0.16 11.92 13.85
N GLN A 136 -0.89 11.17 13.02
CA GLN A 136 -2.29 11.45 12.73
C GLN A 136 -3.16 10.95 13.89
N PRO A 137 -4.34 11.56 14.12
CA PRO A 137 -5.31 11.01 15.06
C PRO A 137 -5.63 9.55 14.68
N PRO A 138 -5.63 8.61 15.65
CA PRO A 138 -5.96 7.24 15.36
C PRO A 138 -7.41 7.14 14.88
N PRO A 139 -7.74 6.12 14.08
CA PRO A 139 -9.12 5.80 13.77
C PRO A 139 -9.96 5.67 15.05
N GLU A 140 -11.20 6.19 15.03
CA GLU A 140 -12.10 6.20 16.20
C GLU A 140 -12.36 4.80 16.78
N ASP A 141 -12.20 3.75 15.97
CA ASP A 141 -12.46 2.37 16.35
C ASP A 141 -11.27 1.64 17.00
N ARG A 142 -10.10 2.30 17.13
CA ARG A 142 -8.96 1.74 17.87
C ARG A 142 -8.09 2.82 18.50
N ALA A 143 -8.33 3.11 19.78
CA ALA A 143 -7.51 4.04 20.54
C ALA A 143 -6.15 3.40 20.91
N PHE A 144 -5.09 4.20 20.95
CA PHE A 144 -3.75 3.73 21.34
C PHE A 144 -3.71 3.11 22.75
N ALA A 145 -4.51 3.65 23.68
CA ALA A 145 -4.59 3.14 25.04
C ALA A 145 -5.06 1.67 25.09
N ASP A 146 -5.94 1.25 24.16
CA ASP A 146 -6.44 -0.12 24.09
C ASP A 146 -5.37 -1.08 23.56
N VAL A 147 -4.58 -0.63 22.58
CA VAL A 147 -3.43 -1.38 22.05
C VAL A 147 -2.41 -1.62 23.16
N TRP A 148 -2.06 -0.57 23.91
CA TRP A 148 -1.13 -0.68 25.04
C TRP A 148 -1.65 -1.58 26.15
N SER A 149 -2.94 -1.45 26.50
CA SER A 149 -3.57 -2.31 27.51
C SER A 149 -3.53 -3.79 27.10
N SER A 150 -3.71 -4.07 25.81
CA SER A 150 -3.65 -5.44 25.26
C SER A 150 -2.23 -6.03 25.26
N LEU A 151 -1.20 -5.19 25.19
CA LEU A 151 0.20 -5.61 25.23
C LEU A 151 0.70 -5.93 26.66
N GLY A 152 -0.09 -5.60 27.69
CA GLY A 152 0.26 -5.84 29.09
C GLY A 152 1.47 -5.03 29.57
N GLY A 153 1.84 -3.99 28.82
CA GLY A 153 2.95 -3.09 29.09
C GLY A 153 2.51 -1.78 29.75
N GLU A 154 3.49 -1.01 30.21
CA GLU A 154 3.25 0.38 30.61
C GLU A 154 3.11 1.26 29.36
N LEU A 155 2.13 2.16 29.37
CA LEU A 155 1.93 3.14 28.30
C LEU A 155 3.20 3.99 28.13
N LYS A 156 3.83 3.88 26.96
CA LYS A 156 4.97 4.70 26.56
C LYS A 156 4.56 5.75 25.52
N PRO A 157 5.26 6.90 25.46
CA PRO A 157 5.13 7.82 24.33
C PRO A 157 5.45 7.09 23.02
N SER A 158 4.58 7.23 22.04
CA SER A 158 4.66 6.52 20.76
C SER A 158 4.27 7.43 19.60
N LEU A 159 4.85 7.19 18.43
CA LEU A 159 4.47 7.84 17.17
C LEU A 159 3.71 6.83 16.32
N ASP A 160 2.53 7.22 15.85
CA ASP A 160 1.79 6.44 14.87
C ASP A 160 2.33 6.73 13.47
N VAL A 161 2.83 5.72 12.78
CA VAL A 161 3.32 5.81 11.41
C VAL A 161 2.49 4.89 10.54
N VAL A 162 1.79 5.46 9.57
CA VAL A 162 0.94 4.71 8.64
C VAL A 162 1.56 4.73 7.26
N VAL A 163 1.84 3.55 6.72
CA VAL A 163 2.23 3.38 5.32
C VAL A 163 1.02 2.93 4.52
N THR A 164 0.63 3.69 3.50
CA THR A 164 -0.43 3.29 2.55
C THR A 164 0.21 2.78 1.28
N ALA A 165 0.16 1.47 1.06
CA ALA A 165 0.81 0.80 -0.06
C ALA A 165 -0.21 0.29 -1.10
N PRO A 166 0.00 0.57 -2.39
CA PRO A 166 -0.74 -0.06 -3.48
C PRO A 166 -0.26 -1.50 -3.66
N LEU A 167 -1.21 -2.43 -3.79
CA LEU A 167 -0.95 -3.84 -4.05
C LEU A 167 -1.70 -4.28 -5.31
N SER A 168 -0.93 -4.80 -6.27
CA SER A 168 -1.48 -5.44 -7.46
C SER A 168 -2.31 -6.66 -7.08
N ARG A 169 -3.37 -6.92 -7.84
CA ARG A 169 -4.19 -8.13 -7.65
C ARG A 169 -3.59 -9.36 -8.34
N ALA A 170 -2.45 -9.20 -9.04
CA ALA A 170 -1.77 -10.26 -9.80
C ALA A 170 -2.70 -11.05 -10.74
N ILE A 171 -3.73 -10.39 -11.29
CA ILE A 171 -4.68 -10.96 -12.24
C ILE A 171 -4.62 -10.15 -13.53
N ALA A 172 -4.47 -10.82 -14.66
CA ALA A 172 -4.55 -10.23 -15.98
C ALA A 172 -5.53 -11.02 -16.85
N TYR A 173 -6.43 -10.30 -17.52
CA TYR A 173 -7.36 -10.84 -18.50
C TYR A 173 -6.83 -10.50 -19.89
N HIS A 174 -6.37 -11.50 -20.63
CA HIS A 174 -6.02 -11.31 -22.04
C HIS A 174 -7.28 -10.99 -22.84
N VAL A 175 -7.20 -9.96 -23.67
CA VAL A 175 -8.32 -9.64 -24.57
C VAL A 175 -8.29 -10.55 -25.80
N GLY A 176 -9.47 -10.82 -26.36
CA GLY A 176 -9.58 -11.53 -27.63
C GLY A 176 -9.01 -10.73 -28.80
N PRO A 177 -8.93 -11.33 -30.00
CA PRO A 177 -8.47 -10.62 -31.19
C PRO A 177 -9.34 -9.38 -31.46
N PRO A 178 -8.76 -8.31 -32.04
CA PRO A 178 -9.51 -7.12 -32.40
C PRO A 178 -10.71 -7.45 -33.28
N VAL A 179 -11.86 -6.85 -32.98
CA VAL A 179 -13.03 -6.93 -33.85
C VAL A 179 -12.74 -6.09 -35.09
N THR A 180 -12.56 -6.76 -36.23
CA THR A 180 -12.23 -6.12 -37.52
C THR A 180 -13.45 -5.90 -38.42
N ALA A 181 -14.56 -6.59 -38.14
CA ALA A 181 -15.81 -6.43 -38.88
C ALA A 181 -16.78 -5.51 -38.12
N GLY A 182 -17.60 -4.75 -38.86
CA GLY A 182 -18.66 -3.93 -38.27
C GLY A 182 -19.72 -4.77 -37.53
N VAL A 183 -20.50 -4.12 -36.67
CA VAL A 183 -21.61 -4.77 -35.95
C VAL A 183 -22.69 -5.16 -36.95
N GLY A 184 -22.89 -6.47 -37.14
CA GLY A 184 -24.02 -7.01 -37.91
C GLY A 184 -25.18 -7.40 -37.00
N ALA A 185 -26.40 -7.06 -37.40
CA ALA A 185 -27.62 -7.56 -36.76
C ALA A 185 -28.49 -8.24 -37.83
N SER A 186 -28.91 -9.48 -37.58
CA SER A 186 -29.90 -10.20 -38.39
C SER A 186 -31.21 -10.31 -37.61
N PHE A 187 -32.30 -9.87 -38.21
CA PHE A 187 -33.64 -10.02 -37.64
C PHE A 187 -34.36 -11.11 -38.42
N GLU A 188 -34.81 -12.15 -37.73
CA GLU A 188 -35.69 -13.16 -38.31
C GLU A 188 -37.05 -13.03 -37.64
N ALA A 189 -38.04 -12.55 -38.39
CA ALA A 189 -39.42 -12.52 -37.91
C ALA A 189 -39.95 -13.96 -37.87
N MET A 190 -40.18 -14.50 -36.66
CA MET A 190 -40.91 -15.77 -36.53
C MET A 190 -42.35 -15.57 -37.00
N GLY A 191 -42.57 -15.92 -38.27
CA GLY A 191 -43.88 -16.19 -38.83
C GLY A 191 -44.66 -14.97 -39.31
N PHE A 192 -44.19 -14.28 -40.34
CA PHE A 192 -45.02 -13.80 -41.45
C PHE A 192 -44.12 -13.69 -42.68
N GLY A 193 -44.47 -14.40 -43.76
CA GLY A 193 -43.68 -14.41 -44.99
C GLY A 193 -43.63 -13.03 -45.62
N SER A 194 -42.47 -12.40 -45.60
CA SER A 194 -42.06 -11.38 -46.55
C SER A 194 -40.54 -11.39 -46.67
N GLU A 195 -40.04 -11.46 -47.91
CA GLU A 195 -38.62 -11.31 -48.24
C GLU A 195 -38.12 -9.96 -47.75
N ASP A 196 -37.21 -9.94 -46.78
CA ASP A 196 -36.49 -8.73 -46.37
C ASP A 196 -35.20 -8.60 -47.19
N ALA A 197 -35.12 -7.54 -47.97
CA ALA A 197 -33.93 -7.18 -48.74
C ALA A 197 -32.78 -6.86 -47.78
N ARG A 198 -31.66 -7.56 -47.95
CA ARG A 198 -30.42 -7.30 -47.21
C ARG A 198 -30.00 -5.85 -47.45
N PHE A 199 -29.89 -5.07 -46.38
CA PHE A 199 -29.19 -3.79 -46.43
C PHE A 199 -27.70 -4.06 -46.21
N GLU A 200 -26.91 -4.01 -47.29
CA GLU A 200 -25.46 -3.97 -47.20
C GLU A 200 -25.04 -2.51 -46.94
N PRO A 201 -24.25 -2.22 -45.88
CA PRO A 201 -23.65 -0.90 -45.75
C PRO A 201 -22.68 -0.68 -46.92
N ALA A 202 -22.71 0.53 -47.48
CA ALA A 202 -21.86 0.92 -48.60
C ALA A 202 -20.39 0.62 -48.28
N SER A 203 -19.72 -0.04 -49.23
CA SER A 203 -18.27 -0.14 -49.27
C SER A 203 -17.68 1.25 -49.42
N ASP A 204 -16.94 1.70 -48.41
CA ASP A 204 -16.02 2.82 -48.56
C ASP A 204 -14.88 2.37 -49.48
N GLU A 205 -14.93 2.79 -50.75
CA GLU A 205 -13.78 2.78 -51.67
C GLU A 205 -13.05 4.14 -51.57
N ASP A 206 -11.77 4.06 -51.20
CA ASP A 206 -10.63 5.00 -51.31
C ASP A 206 -10.75 6.48 -50.84
#